data_AF-A0A9E0KUX6-F1
#
_entry.id   AF-A0A9E0KUX6-F1
#
_cell.length_a   1.000
_cell.length_b   1.000
_cell.length_c   1.000
_cell.angle_alpha   90.00
_cell.angle_beta   90.00
_cell.angle_gamma   90.00
#
_symmetry.space_group_name_H-M   'P 1'
#
loop_
_entity.id
_entity.type
_entity.pdbx_description
1 polymer ?
#
loop_
_entity_poly.entity_id
_entity_poly.type
_entity_poly.pdbx_seq_one_letter_code
_entity_poly.pdbx_strand_id
1 'polypeptide(L)'
;MELLTSEISKKLKQKIEQKIQDFKADTNVSEIGEVVSVGDGVARVCGLVGVMAGELVEFNGGLKGMALNLESDNVGIVIFGDDRDVREGDIVKRTGTIVEVPIGEELLGRVVDGLGNPIDGKGPLKTKKKSRVDVKAPGIIPRKSVHEPMETGLKALDALVPVGRGQRELI
;
A
#
# COMPACT_ATOMS: atom_id res chain seq x y z
N MET A 1 2.03 -31.77 -34.15
CA MET A 1 2.15 -31.11 -32.83
C MET A 1 1.77 -29.62 -32.94
N GLU A 2 0.77 -29.26 -33.76
CA GLU A 2 0.42 -27.86 -34.13
C GLU A 2 -0.96 -27.39 -33.62
N LEU A 3 -1.74 -28.24 -32.93
CA LEU A 3 -3.10 -27.89 -32.50
C LEU A 3 -3.18 -27.15 -31.15
N LEU A 4 -2.10 -27.08 -30.36
CA LEU A 4 -2.14 -26.48 -29.01
C LEU A 4 -2.02 -24.94 -29.01
N THR A 5 -1.37 -24.34 -30.00
CA THR A 5 -1.13 -22.89 -30.07
C THR A 5 -2.38 -22.08 -30.45
N SER A 6 -3.27 -22.64 -31.28
CA SER A 6 -4.49 -21.96 -31.73
C SER A 6 -5.54 -21.84 -30.62
N GLU A 7 -5.67 -22.85 -29.76
CA GLU A 7 -6.59 -22.85 -28.62
C GLU A 7 -6.15 -21.87 -27.53
N ILE A 8 -4.84 -21.77 -27.27
CA ILE A 8 -4.28 -20.81 -26.31
C ILE A 8 -4.52 -19.37 -26.80
N SER A 9 -4.31 -19.11 -28.10
CA SER A 9 -4.55 -17.78 -28.69
C SER A 9 -6.03 -17.38 -28.65
N LYS A 10 -6.95 -18.31 -28.92
CA LYS A 10 -8.40 -18.08 -28.77
C LYS A 10 -8.78 -17.75 -27.33
N LYS A 11 -8.30 -18.52 -26.35
CA LYS A 11 -8.56 -18.26 -24.91
C LYS A 11 -8.00 -16.90 -24.46
N LEU A 12 -6.85 -16.49 -24.98
CA LEU A 12 -6.25 -15.21 -24.65
C LEU A 12 -7.04 -14.04 -25.24
N LYS A 13 -7.46 -14.13 -26.51
CA LYS A 13 -8.34 -13.13 -27.14
C LYS A 13 -9.66 -12.99 -26.38
N GLN A 14 -10.30 -14.10 -26.02
CA GLN A 14 -11.56 -14.09 -25.28
C GLN A 14 -11.41 -13.41 -23.90
N LYS A 15 -10.30 -13.67 -23.19
CA LYS A 15 -9.99 -13.00 -21.92
C LYS A 15 -9.76 -11.49 -22.07
N ILE A 16 -9.13 -11.07 -23.17
CA ILE A 16 -8.88 -9.65 -23.44
C ILE A 16 -10.19 -8.95 -23.83
N GLU A 17 -11.00 -9.56 -24.70
CA GLU A 17 -12.30 -9.04 -25.11
C GLU A 17 -13.26 -8.89 -23.92
N GLN A 18 -13.32 -9.89 -23.03
CA GLN A 18 -14.09 -9.79 -21.78
C GLN A 18 -13.62 -8.63 -20.90
N LYS A 19 -12.30 -8.47 -20.71
CA LYS A 19 -11.74 -7.36 -19.91
C LYS A 19 -12.04 -5.98 -20.51
N ILE A 20 -12.11 -5.87 -21.84
CA ILE A 20 -12.45 -4.61 -22.53
C ILE A 20 -13.95 -4.32 -22.40
N GLN A 21 -14.81 -5.34 -22.48
CA GLN A 21 -16.25 -5.17 -22.34
C GLN A 21 -16.69 -4.78 -20.92
N ASP A 22 -15.96 -5.26 -19.90
CA ASP A 22 -16.18 -4.88 -18.51
C ASP A 22 -15.64 -3.48 -18.17
N PHE A 23 -14.88 -2.84 -19.08
CA PHE A 23 -14.31 -1.50 -18.86
C PHE A 23 -15.35 -0.40 -19.12
N LYS A 24 -16.10 -0.01 -18.09
CA LYS A 24 -16.92 1.20 -18.10
C LYS A 24 -16.07 2.40 -17.64
N ALA A 25 -15.91 3.38 -18.51
CA ALA A 25 -15.26 4.65 -18.19
C ALA A 25 -16.22 5.58 -17.43
N ASP A 26 -16.39 5.37 -16.13
CA ASP A 26 -17.07 6.34 -15.28
C ASP A 26 -16.18 7.58 -15.15
N THR A 27 -16.57 8.65 -15.84
CA THR A 27 -15.78 9.88 -15.93
C THR A 27 -16.23 10.84 -14.81
N ASN A 28 -15.83 10.57 -13.57
CA ASN A 28 -16.09 11.46 -12.44
C ASN A 28 -14.94 12.48 -12.30
N VAL A 29 -15.17 13.70 -12.78
CA VAL A 29 -14.19 14.80 -12.73
C VAL A 29 -13.87 15.24 -11.29
N SER A 30 -14.73 14.94 -10.31
CA SER A 30 -14.53 15.31 -8.90
C SER A 30 -13.39 14.58 -8.19
N GLU A 31 -12.87 13.50 -8.77
CA GLU A 31 -11.87 12.62 -8.13
C GLU A 31 -10.45 12.80 -8.66
N ILE A 32 -10.27 13.80 -9.53
CA ILE A 32 -9.02 14.07 -10.23
C ILE A 32 -8.38 15.35 -9.69
N GLY A 33 -7.06 15.35 -9.58
CA GLY A 33 -6.23 16.52 -9.34
C GLY A 33 -5.09 16.62 -10.33
N GLU A 34 -4.43 17.78 -10.32
CA GLU A 34 -3.30 18.10 -11.19
C GLU A 34 -2.08 18.50 -10.36
N VAL A 35 -0.92 17.94 -10.68
CA VAL A 35 0.34 18.24 -10.01
C VAL A 35 0.79 19.66 -10.37
N VAL A 36 0.96 20.52 -9.36
CA VAL A 36 1.48 21.88 -9.51
C VAL A 36 2.99 21.92 -9.37
N SER A 37 3.54 21.12 -8.46
CA SER A 37 4.99 21.04 -8.26
C SER A 37 5.36 19.71 -7.61
N VAL A 38 6.55 19.22 -7.92
CA VAL A 38 7.18 18.05 -7.30
C VAL A 38 8.60 18.42 -6.91
N GLY A 39 9.02 18.00 -5.71
CA GLY A 39 10.40 18.10 -5.27
C GLY A 39 10.65 17.27 -4.02
N ASP A 40 11.83 16.65 -3.94
CA ASP A 40 12.29 15.84 -2.80
C ASP A 40 11.26 14.77 -2.36
N GLY A 41 10.58 14.13 -3.33
CA GLY A 41 9.56 13.11 -3.04
C GLY A 41 8.22 13.63 -2.52
N VAL A 42 7.98 14.95 -2.57
CA VAL A 42 6.71 15.58 -2.20
C VAL A 42 6.10 16.25 -3.43
N ALA A 43 4.85 15.89 -3.74
CA ALA A 43 4.04 16.55 -4.76
C ALA A 43 3.00 17.47 -4.12
N ARG A 44 2.82 18.67 -4.68
CA ARG A 44 1.68 19.53 -4.41
C ARG A 44 0.69 19.39 -5.54
N VAL A 45 -0.54 19.01 -5.19
CA VAL A 45 -1.59 18.72 -6.15
C VAL A 45 -2.76 19.65 -5.90
N CYS A 46 -3.25 20.31 -6.95
CA CYS A 46 -4.47 21.10 -6.91
C CYS A 46 -5.67 20.22 -7.30
N GLY A 47 -6.83 20.45 -6.69
CA GLY A 47 -8.03 19.62 -6.89
C GLY A 47 -8.17 18.53 -5.84
N LEU A 48 -8.49 17.29 -6.26
CA LEU A 48 -8.77 16.15 -5.36
C LEU A 48 -9.86 16.48 -4.31
N VAL A 49 -10.99 17.04 -4.76
CA VAL A 49 -12.07 17.46 -3.86
C VAL A 49 -12.56 16.27 -3.03
N GLY A 50 -12.51 16.42 -1.70
CA GLY A 50 -12.96 15.42 -0.74
C GLY A 50 -11.93 14.35 -0.37
N VAL A 51 -10.64 14.51 -0.74
CA VAL A 51 -9.56 13.63 -0.28
C VAL A 51 -9.44 13.64 1.24
N MET A 52 -9.19 12.47 1.82
CA MET A 52 -8.99 12.30 3.26
C MET A 52 -7.50 12.34 3.62
N ALA A 53 -7.20 12.77 4.84
CA ALA A 53 -5.85 12.65 5.38
C ALA A 53 -5.49 11.16 5.54
N GLY A 54 -4.31 10.77 5.09
CA GLY A 54 -3.87 9.37 5.03
C GLY A 54 -4.54 8.56 3.92
N GLU A 55 -5.25 9.20 2.97
CA GLU A 55 -5.77 8.53 1.78
C GLU A 55 -4.64 8.21 0.80
N LEU A 56 -4.71 7.03 0.19
CA LEU A 56 -3.82 6.65 -0.89
C LEU A 56 -4.29 7.31 -2.20
N VAL A 57 -3.34 7.85 -2.96
CA VAL A 57 -3.58 8.39 -4.29
C VAL A 57 -2.71 7.68 -5.31
N GLU A 58 -3.11 7.74 -6.57
CA GLU A 58 -2.40 7.15 -7.69
C GLU A 58 -2.07 8.24 -8.72
N PHE A 59 -0.78 8.34 -9.05
CA PHE A 59 -0.27 9.22 -10.09
C PHE A 59 -0.36 8.54 -11.46
N ASN A 60 -0.29 9.35 -12.51
CA ASN A 60 -0.11 8.87 -13.86
C ASN A 60 1.15 7.96 -13.93
N GLY A 61 1.02 6.76 -14.50
CA GLY A 61 2.10 5.76 -14.49
C GLY A 61 2.04 4.72 -13.36
N GLY A 62 1.04 4.79 -12.47
CA GLY A 62 0.79 3.77 -11.45
C GLY A 62 1.63 3.92 -10.17
N LEU A 63 2.38 5.02 -10.07
CA LEU A 63 3.02 5.44 -8.83
C LEU A 63 1.96 5.78 -7.78
N LYS A 64 2.25 5.44 -6.54
CA LYS A 64 1.32 5.68 -5.42
C LYS A 64 1.86 6.79 -4.54
N GLY A 65 0.96 7.47 -3.85
CA GLY A 65 1.31 8.41 -2.81
C GLY A 65 0.30 8.42 -1.69
N MET A 66 0.59 9.20 -0.66
CA MET A 66 -0.30 9.40 0.49
C MET A 66 -0.51 10.89 0.72
N ALA A 67 -1.78 11.29 0.81
CA ALA A 67 -2.14 12.66 1.16
C ALA A 67 -1.89 12.89 2.65
N LEU A 68 -1.00 13.82 2.98
CA LEU A 68 -0.66 14.18 4.36
C LEU A 68 -1.21 15.54 4.75
N ASN A 69 -0.87 16.57 3.96
CA ASN A 69 -1.28 17.94 4.23
C ASN A 69 -2.48 18.31 3.35
N LEU A 70 -3.58 18.75 3.98
CA LEU A 70 -4.75 19.24 3.29
C LEU A 70 -4.82 20.76 3.49
N GLU A 71 -4.44 21.53 2.48
CA GLU A 71 -4.56 22.98 2.46
C GLU A 71 -5.82 23.39 1.68
N SER A 72 -6.23 24.65 1.78
CA SER A 72 -7.41 25.15 1.06
C SER A 72 -7.27 25.07 -0.45
N ASP A 73 -6.05 25.29 -0.94
CA ASP A 73 -5.77 25.48 -2.37
C ASP A 73 -5.00 24.31 -2.98
N ASN A 74 -4.32 23.50 -2.15
CA ASN A 74 -3.52 22.37 -2.61
C ASN A 74 -3.48 21.24 -1.57
N VAL A 75 -3.06 20.07 -2.02
CA VAL A 75 -2.86 18.88 -1.20
C VAL A 75 -1.40 18.47 -1.29
N GLY A 76 -0.75 18.34 -0.15
CA GLY A 76 0.61 17.80 -0.02
C GLY A 76 0.59 16.28 0.02
N ILE A 77 1.17 15.66 -1.00
CA ILE A 77 1.21 14.22 -1.20
C ILE A 77 2.65 13.75 -1.16
N VAL A 78 2.95 12.79 -0.28
CA VAL A 78 4.24 12.11 -0.28
C VAL A 78 4.19 10.99 -1.31
N ILE A 79 5.18 10.96 -2.20
CA ILE A 79 5.30 9.97 -3.27
C ILE A 79 5.97 8.70 -2.71
N PHE A 80 5.41 7.54 -3.01
CA PHE A 80 6.00 6.24 -2.73
C PHE A 80 6.72 5.73 -3.97
N GLY A 81 7.97 6.17 -4.17
CA GLY A 81 8.79 5.79 -5.31
C GLY A 81 9.80 6.87 -5.69
N ASP A 82 10.24 6.83 -6.95
CA ASP A 82 11.09 7.87 -7.54
C ASP A 82 10.22 9.03 -8.02
N ASP A 83 10.59 10.26 -7.70
CA ASP A 83 9.86 11.46 -8.04
C ASP A 83 10.11 11.92 -9.49
N ARG A 84 11.15 11.38 -10.15
CA ARG A 84 11.51 11.70 -11.55
C ARG A 84 10.43 11.36 -12.57
N ASP A 85 9.59 10.39 -12.23
CA ASP A 85 8.50 9.93 -13.09
C ASP A 85 7.26 10.81 -12.98
N VAL A 86 7.22 11.72 -12.01
CA VAL A 86 6.10 12.66 -11.80
C VAL A 86 6.49 14.04 -12.29
N ARG A 87 5.62 14.65 -13.10
CA ARG A 87 5.84 15.99 -13.67
C ARG A 87 4.70 16.93 -13.33
N GLU A 88 4.98 18.22 -13.44
CA GLU A 88 3.93 19.24 -13.40
C GLU A 88 2.90 19.00 -14.51
N GLY A 89 1.62 19.16 -14.18
CA GLY A 89 0.49 18.85 -15.06
C GLY A 89 0.06 17.39 -15.04
N ASP A 90 0.75 16.49 -14.33
CA ASP A 90 0.31 15.10 -14.24
C ASP A 90 -1.00 14.96 -13.47
N ILE A 91 -1.81 14.03 -13.95
CA ILE A 91 -3.10 13.69 -13.34
C ILE A 91 -2.89 12.78 -12.14
N VAL A 92 -3.51 13.15 -11.03
CA VAL A 92 -3.57 12.35 -9.80
C VAL A 92 -5.00 11.92 -9.55
N LYS A 93 -5.18 10.66 -9.20
CA LYS A 93 -6.48 10.07 -8.91
C LYS A 93 -6.55 9.61 -7.47
N ARG A 94 -7.71 9.82 -6.88
CA ARG A 94 -8.05 9.30 -5.55
C ARG A 94 -8.34 7.82 -5.61
N THR A 95 -7.96 7.08 -4.57
CA THR A 95 -8.37 5.67 -4.42
C THR A 95 -9.51 5.48 -3.42
N GLY A 96 -9.91 6.54 -2.70
CA GLY A 96 -11.00 6.51 -1.71
C GLY A 96 -10.69 5.67 -0.47
N THR A 97 -9.48 5.14 -0.37
CA THR A 97 -9.09 4.18 0.67
C THR A 97 -7.92 4.74 1.47
N ILE A 98 -8.07 4.77 2.80
CA ILE A 98 -6.95 5.06 3.72
C ILE A 98 -5.89 3.97 3.54
N VAL A 99 -4.61 4.33 3.60
CA VAL A 99 -3.49 3.39 3.40
C VAL A 99 -3.73 2.08 4.13
N GLU A 100 -3.84 1.01 3.34
CA GLU A 100 -4.06 -0.35 3.78
C GLU A 100 -3.02 -1.28 3.17
N VAL A 101 -2.63 -2.29 3.94
CA VAL A 101 -1.65 -3.30 3.52
C VAL A 101 -2.27 -4.70 3.61
N PRO A 102 -1.88 -5.62 2.71
CA PRO A 102 -2.30 -7.01 2.79
C PRO A 102 -1.78 -7.66 4.08
N ILE A 103 -2.63 -8.46 4.72
CA ILE A 103 -2.28 -9.21 5.94
C ILE A 103 -2.72 -10.68 5.80
N GLY A 104 -2.02 -11.57 6.50
CA GLY A 104 -2.34 -13.00 6.52
C GLY A 104 -1.12 -13.90 6.70
N GLU A 105 -1.38 -15.19 6.86
CA GLU A 105 -0.33 -16.20 6.97
C GLU A 105 0.45 -16.37 5.66
N GLU A 106 -0.11 -15.92 4.53
CA GLU A 106 0.53 -15.96 3.22
C GLU A 106 1.78 -15.09 3.11
N LEU A 107 2.02 -14.20 4.08
CA LEU A 107 3.22 -13.38 4.21
C LEU A 107 4.41 -14.13 4.84
N LEU A 108 4.17 -15.27 5.52
CA LEU A 108 5.22 -16.00 6.20
C LEU A 108 6.30 -16.46 5.21
N GLY A 109 7.55 -16.04 5.46
CA GLY A 109 8.71 -16.38 4.62
C GLY A 109 8.82 -15.59 3.30
N ARG A 110 8.00 -14.56 3.12
CA ARG A 110 8.04 -13.64 1.98
C ARG A 110 8.80 -12.36 2.33
N VAL A 111 9.32 -11.68 1.31
CA VAL A 111 9.86 -10.32 1.45
C VAL A 111 8.97 -9.34 0.72
N VAL A 112 8.51 -8.31 1.42
CA VAL A 112 7.57 -7.30 0.92
C VAL A 112 8.11 -5.89 1.14
N ASP A 113 7.64 -4.94 0.33
CA ASP A 113 7.85 -3.52 0.54
C ASP A 113 6.87 -2.93 1.58
N GLY A 114 6.97 -1.61 1.84
CA GLY A 114 6.12 -0.91 2.80
C GLY A 114 4.63 -0.86 2.44
N LEU A 115 4.25 -1.15 1.19
CA LEU A 115 2.85 -1.26 0.74
C LEU A 115 2.37 -2.72 0.69
N GLY A 116 3.23 -3.67 1.04
CA GLY A 116 2.94 -5.10 1.01
C GLY A 116 3.05 -5.75 -0.36
N ASN A 117 3.70 -5.11 -1.34
CA ASN A 117 4.01 -5.76 -2.62
C ASN A 117 5.21 -6.69 -2.45
N PRO A 118 5.19 -7.92 -3.01
CA PRO A 118 6.30 -8.85 -2.89
C PRO A 118 7.49 -8.42 -3.75
N ILE A 119 8.68 -8.35 -3.15
CA ILE A 119 9.95 -8.00 -3.82
C ILE A 119 10.92 -9.18 -3.91
N ASP A 120 10.53 -10.35 -3.44
CA ASP A 120 11.36 -11.57 -3.45
C ASP A 120 11.33 -12.36 -4.77
N GLY A 121 10.57 -11.90 -5.78
CA GLY A 121 10.47 -12.57 -7.08
C GLY A 121 9.71 -13.91 -7.07
N LYS A 122 9.13 -14.32 -5.94
CA LYS A 122 8.42 -15.62 -5.79
C LYS A 122 6.95 -15.59 -6.27
N GLY A 123 6.59 -14.58 -7.06
CA GLY A 123 5.23 -14.36 -7.56
C GLY A 123 4.31 -13.59 -6.61
N PRO A 124 3.03 -13.40 -6.96
CA PRO A 124 2.10 -12.57 -6.19
C PRO A 124 1.69 -13.22 -4.85
N LEU A 125 1.31 -12.38 -3.88
CA LEU A 125 0.72 -12.83 -2.62
C LEU A 125 -0.76 -13.18 -2.81
N LYS A 126 -1.22 -14.27 -2.18
CA LYS A 126 -2.63 -14.72 -2.21
C LYS A 126 -3.38 -14.32 -0.95
N THR A 127 -3.10 -13.15 -0.39
CA THR A 127 -3.77 -12.65 0.82
C THR A 127 -5.23 -12.32 0.54
N LYS A 128 -6.13 -12.76 1.44
CA LYS A 128 -7.58 -12.47 1.31
C LYS A 128 -8.02 -11.23 2.10
N LYS A 129 -7.16 -10.73 2.98
CA LYS A 129 -7.49 -9.65 3.92
C LYS A 129 -6.51 -8.50 3.77
N LYS A 130 -7.01 -7.31 4.08
CA LYS A 130 -6.22 -6.09 4.21
C LYS A 130 -6.54 -5.44 5.54
N SER A 131 -5.58 -4.69 6.06
CA SER A 131 -5.75 -3.87 7.26
C SER A 131 -5.22 -2.47 7.00
N ARG A 132 -5.88 -1.47 7.59
CA ARG A 132 -5.33 -0.11 7.65
C ARG A 132 -4.00 -0.12 8.41
N VAL A 133 -3.11 0.80 8.05
CA VAL A 133 -1.81 0.97 8.73
C VAL A 133 -1.99 1.70 10.05
N ASP A 134 -2.76 2.79 10.07
CA ASP A 134 -3.04 3.57 11.27
C ASP A 134 -4.22 3.01 12.06
N VAL A 135 -3.98 1.90 12.76
CA VAL A 135 -4.95 1.29 13.68
C VAL A 135 -4.73 1.83 15.09
N LYS A 136 -5.82 2.28 15.73
CA LYS A 136 -5.78 2.71 17.13
C LYS A 136 -5.33 1.56 18.02
N ALA A 137 -4.34 1.82 18.86
CA ALA A 137 -3.83 0.83 19.81
C ALA A 137 -4.92 0.37 20.81
N PRO A 138 -4.84 -0.87 21.32
CA PRO A 138 -5.74 -1.35 22.36
C PRO A 138 -5.72 -0.45 23.60
N GLY A 139 -6.90 -0.20 24.18
CA GLY A 139 -7.05 0.51 25.46
C GLY A 139 -6.50 -0.29 26.65
N ILE A 140 -6.82 0.13 27.88
CA ILE A 140 -6.29 -0.51 29.10
C ILE A 140 -6.94 -1.87 29.35
N ILE A 141 -8.27 -1.95 29.29
CA ILE A 141 -9.07 -3.15 29.62
C ILE A 141 -8.67 -4.41 28.85
N PRO A 142 -8.43 -4.39 27.52
CA PRO A 142 -8.07 -5.61 26.79
C PRO A 142 -6.61 -6.07 27.00
N ARG A 143 -5.81 -5.36 27.81
CA ARG A 143 -4.41 -5.72 28.05
C ARG A 143 -4.31 -6.76 29.16
N LYS A 144 -3.33 -7.65 29.03
CA LYS A 144 -2.91 -8.60 30.07
C LYS A 144 -1.49 -8.26 30.48
N SER A 145 -1.15 -8.40 31.76
CA SER A 145 0.22 -8.27 32.22
C SER A 145 1.13 -9.27 31.51
N VAL A 146 2.32 -8.82 31.12
CA VAL A 146 3.35 -9.67 30.50
C VAL A 146 3.84 -10.67 31.54
N HIS A 147 3.78 -11.96 31.21
CA HIS A 147 4.12 -13.07 32.11
C HIS A 147 4.75 -14.26 31.36
N GLU A 148 4.62 -14.32 30.04
CA GLU A 148 5.25 -15.35 29.21
C GLU A 148 6.61 -14.83 28.70
N PRO A 149 7.71 -15.57 28.87
CA PRO A 149 9.02 -15.17 28.37
C PRO A 149 9.10 -15.27 26.84
N MET A 150 9.91 -14.39 26.24
CA MET A 150 10.39 -14.49 24.86
C MET A 150 11.88 -14.84 24.89
N GLU A 151 12.19 -16.11 24.64
CA GLU A 151 13.56 -16.61 24.74
C GLU A 151 14.43 -16.10 23.58
N THR A 152 15.50 -15.38 23.91
CA THR A 152 16.45 -14.89 22.91
C THR A 152 17.57 -15.89 22.62
N GLY A 153 17.86 -16.79 23.58
CA GLY A 153 18.98 -17.74 23.53
C GLY A 153 20.32 -17.11 23.93
N LEU A 154 20.32 -15.83 24.33
CA LEU A 154 21.52 -15.09 24.72
C LEU A 154 21.58 -15.01 26.25
N LYS A 155 22.57 -15.68 26.84
CA LYS A 155 22.76 -15.71 28.31
C LYS A 155 22.73 -14.33 28.97
N ALA A 156 23.35 -13.33 28.33
CA ALA A 156 23.39 -11.98 28.88
C ALA A 156 22.01 -11.31 28.92
N LEU A 157 21.20 -11.49 27.88
CA LEU A 157 19.84 -10.92 27.84
C LEU A 157 18.90 -11.74 28.71
N ASP A 158 18.82 -13.05 28.51
CA ASP A 158 17.83 -13.90 29.18
C ASP A 158 18.05 -13.94 30.71
N ALA A 159 19.27 -13.71 31.21
CA ALA A 159 19.56 -13.68 32.65
C ALA A 159 19.51 -12.29 33.28
N LEU A 160 19.94 -11.23 32.57
CA LEU A 160 20.08 -9.89 33.15
C LEU A 160 18.97 -8.93 32.72
N VAL A 161 18.51 -9.03 31.48
CA VAL A 161 17.50 -8.14 30.87
C VAL A 161 16.50 -8.98 30.06
N PRO A 162 15.68 -9.81 30.74
CA PRO A 162 14.77 -10.73 30.05
C PRO A 162 13.65 -9.96 29.33
N VAL A 163 13.27 -10.44 28.14
CA VAL A 163 12.19 -9.85 27.32
C VAL A 163 10.95 -10.73 27.41
N GLY A 164 9.80 -10.13 27.73
CA GLY A 164 8.52 -10.84 27.77
C GLY A 164 7.67 -10.67 26.50
N ARG A 165 6.76 -11.62 26.23
CA ARG A 165 5.82 -11.55 25.11
C ARG A 165 4.82 -10.41 25.31
N GLY A 166 4.84 -9.42 24.41
CA GLY A 166 4.02 -8.21 24.50
C GLY A 166 4.74 -7.00 25.10
N GLN A 167 6.03 -7.12 25.43
CA GLN A 167 6.91 -6.02 25.82
C GLN A 167 7.57 -5.36 24.60
N ARG A 168 7.98 -4.11 24.74
CA ARG A 168 8.89 -3.43 23.80
C ARG A 168 10.21 -3.22 24.52
N GLU A 169 11.30 -3.63 23.89
CA GLU A 169 12.65 -3.45 24.40
C GLU A 169 13.44 -2.58 23.41
N LEU A 170 14.19 -1.60 23.92
CA LEU A 170 15.08 -0.78 23.13
C LEU A 170 16.47 -1.43 23.11
N ILE A 171 17.00 -1.66 21.91
CA ILE A 171 18.35 -2.21 21.70
C ILE A 171 19.33 -1.06 21.50
#